data_AF-A0A183KYZ5-F1
#
_entry.id   AF-A0A183KYZ5-F1
#
_cell.length_a   1.000
_cell.length_b   1.000
_cell.length_c   1.000
_cell.angle_alpha   90.00
_cell.angle_beta   90.00
_cell.angle_gamma   90.00
#
_symmetry.space_group_name_H-M   'P 1'
#
loop_
_entity.id
_entity.type
_entity.pdbx_description
1 polymer ?
#
loop_
_entity_poly.entity_id
_entity_poly.type
_entity_poly.pdbx_seq_one_letter_code
_entity_poly.pdbx_strand_id
1 'polypeptide(L)'
;MGQAEDLCCLADPVWELLDPLPDIRLLFSSFDSQFFGNSLGCVEVKWSSRMTLCAGVCKFHKPYGMCSISLSEPLLKFRPRKDLVETLLHEMIHAFLFITRKDKDRDDHGPNFISHMHRINSLAGVNITVIPMF
;
A
#
# COMPACT_ATOMS: atom_id res chain seq x y z
N MET A 1 -5.78 18.94 -25.12
CA MET A 1 -4.42 18.91 -24.53
C MET A 1 -4.60 18.76 -23.04
N GLY A 2 -4.00 17.71 -22.47
CA GLY A 2 -4.15 17.10 -21.13
C GLY A 2 -5.00 17.83 -20.09
N GLN A 3 -6.09 17.18 -19.67
CA GLN A 3 -6.66 17.42 -18.34
C GLN A 3 -5.59 17.10 -17.31
N ALA A 4 -5.36 18.01 -16.36
CA ALA A 4 -4.62 17.70 -15.15
C ALA A 4 -5.37 16.54 -14.47
N GLU A 5 -4.71 15.39 -14.39
CA GLU A 5 -5.28 14.23 -13.73
C GLU A 5 -5.41 14.60 -12.26
N ASP A 6 -6.67 14.71 -11.82
CA ASP A 6 -7.03 15.06 -10.45
C ASP A 6 -6.18 14.22 -9.50
N LEU A 7 -5.39 14.85 -8.65
CA LEU A 7 -4.85 14.18 -7.48
C LEU A 7 -6.06 13.62 -6.72
N CYS A 8 -6.26 12.31 -6.81
CA CYS A 8 -7.41 11.66 -6.21
C CYS A 8 -7.33 11.85 -4.69
N CYS A 9 -8.12 12.79 -4.17
CA CYS A 9 -8.23 13.01 -2.74
C CYS A 9 -8.97 11.80 -2.16
N LEU A 10 -8.25 10.91 -1.48
CA LEU A 10 -8.80 9.76 -0.79
C LEU A 10 -9.45 10.14 0.56
N ALA A 11 -9.63 11.45 0.81
CA ALA A 11 -10.36 11.99 1.95
C ALA A 11 -11.89 12.09 1.70
N ASP A 12 -12.38 11.62 0.55
CA ASP A 12 -13.82 11.55 0.28
C ASP A 12 -14.52 10.62 1.30
N PRO A 13 -15.65 11.02 1.90
CA PRO A 13 -16.41 10.19 2.85
C PRO A 13 -16.79 8.79 2.32
N VAL A 14 -16.80 8.57 1.00
CA VAL A 14 -17.01 7.24 0.41
C VAL A 14 -15.95 6.22 0.89
N TRP A 15 -14.75 6.67 1.27
CA TRP A 15 -13.68 5.82 1.78
C TRP A 15 -13.91 5.35 3.23
N GLU A 16 -14.85 5.97 3.95
CA GLU A 16 -15.34 5.51 5.25
C GLU A 16 -16.37 4.38 5.13
N LEU A 17 -16.87 4.11 3.92
CA LEU A 17 -17.82 3.03 3.65
C LEU A 17 -17.09 1.73 3.31
N LEU A 18 -17.82 0.62 3.45
CA LEU A 18 -17.35 -0.69 2.99
C LEU A 18 -17.48 -0.79 1.46
N ASP A 19 -16.42 -1.26 0.82
CA ASP A 19 -16.44 -1.67 -0.59
C ASP A 19 -16.74 -3.18 -0.65
N PRO A 20 -17.87 -3.62 -1.23
CA PRO A 20 -18.22 -5.03 -1.26
C PRO A 20 -17.31 -5.87 -2.16
N LEU A 21 -16.61 -5.25 -3.12
CA LEU A 21 -15.79 -5.94 -4.12
C LEU A 21 -14.52 -5.14 -4.46
N PRO A 22 -13.58 -4.99 -3.50
CA PRO A 22 -12.37 -4.21 -3.73
C PRO A 22 -11.43 -4.89 -4.73
N ASP A 23 -11.07 -4.18 -5.81
CA ASP A 23 -10.03 -4.60 -6.74
C ASP A 23 -8.65 -4.08 -6.30
N ILE A 24 -7.91 -4.91 -5.57
CA ILE A 24 -6.57 -4.59 -5.08
C ILE A 24 -5.53 -4.42 -6.19
N ARG A 25 -5.73 -5.02 -7.37
CA ARG A 25 -4.78 -4.89 -8.49
C ARG A 25 -4.93 -3.54 -9.16
N LEU A 26 -6.18 -3.09 -9.34
CA LEU A 26 -6.49 -1.76 -9.83
C LEU A 26 -5.98 -0.68 -8.87
N LEU A 27 -6.25 -0.83 -7.56
CA LEU A 27 -5.73 0.08 -6.54
C LEU A 27 -4.21 0.14 -6.56
N PHE A 28 -3.55 -1.02 -6.57
CA PHE A 28 -2.09 -1.10 -6.64
C PHE A 28 -1.51 -0.39 -7.87
N SER A 29 -2.05 -0.66 -9.07
CA SER A 29 -1.58 -0.04 -10.30
C SER A 29 -1.78 1.48 -10.28
N SER A 30 -2.91 1.94 -9.75
CA SER A 30 -3.21 3.36 -9.63
C SER A 30 -2.25 4.06 -8.66
N PHE A 31 -1.98 3.45 -7.51
CA PHE A 31 -1.06 3.98 -6.50
C PHE A 31 0.40 3.93 -6.95
N ASP A 32 0.82 2.91 -7.70
CA ASP A 32 2.18 2.83 -8.25
C ASP A 32 2.45 4.01 -9.20
N SER A 33 1.50 4.29 -10.09
CA SER A 33 1.57 5.44 -10.99
C SER A 33 1.60 6.77 -10.22
N GLN A 34 0.67 6.97 -9.29
CA GLN A 34 0.51 8.24 -8.58
C GLN A 34 1.63 8.53 -7.58
N PHE A 35 2.09 7.52 -6.83
CA PHE A 35 2.93 7.74 -5.65
C PHE A 35 4.35 7.18 -5.77
N PHE A 36 4.59 6.24 -6.68
CA PHE A 36 5.86 5.49 -6.78
C PHE A 36 6.50 5.52 -8.18
N GLY A 37 5.93 6.27 -9.12
CA GLY A 37 6.52 6.51 -10.44
C GLY A 37 6.62 5.25 -11.31
N ASN A 38 5.67 4.32 -11.17
CA ASN A 38 5.65 3.03 -11.88
C ASN A 38 6.88 2.13 -11.58
N SER A 39 7.44 2.25 -10.38
CA SER A 39 8.64 1.49 -9.97
C SER A 39 8.30 0.11 -9.40
N LEU A 40 7.03 -0.20 -9.17
CA LEU A 40 6.59 -1.42 -8.49
C LEU A 40 6.05 -2.49 -9.45
N GLY A 41 6.23 -2.35 -10.76
CA GLY A 41 5.72 -3.29 -11.77
C GLY A 41 6.19 -4.75 -11.62
N CYS A 42 7.26 -5.02 -10.86
CA CYS A 42 7.71 -6.39 -10.55
C CYS A 42 7.15 -6.95 -9.23
N VAL A 43 6.30 -6.20 -8.53
CA VAL A 43 5.71 -6.60 -7.25
C VAL A 43 4.39 -7.32 -7.48
N GLU A 44 4.26 -8.52 -6.91
CA GLU A 44 2.97 -9.22 -6.87
C GLU A 44 2.10 -8.68 -5.73
N VAL A 45 0.85 -8.32 -5.99
CA VAL A 45 -0.16 -8.05 -4.94
C VAL A 45 -1.23 -9.14 -4.93
N LYS A 46 -1.57 -9.66 -3.75
CA LYS A 46 -2.58 -10.72 -3.60
C LYS A 46 -3.33 -10.68 -2.27
N TRP A 47 -4.53 -11.24 -2.29
CA TRP A 47 -5.27 -11.59 -1.08
C TRP A 47 -4.72 -12.86 -0.43
N SER A 48 -4.80 -12.92 0.90
CA SER A 48 -4.56 -14.10 1.71
C SER A 48 -5.81 -14.42 2.53
N SER A 49 -6.42 -15.57 2.27
CA SER A 49 -7.62 -16.05 2.98
C SER A 49 -7.34 -16.59 4.38
N ARG A 50 -6.06 -16.73 4.77
CA ARG A 50 -5.63 -17.35 6.03
C ARG A 50 -4.78 -16.46 6.94
N MET A 51 -4.40 -15.28 6.48
CA MET A 51 -3.56 -14.37 7.25
C MET A 51 -4.39 -13.64 8.31
N THR A 52 -4.08 -13.83 9.59
CA THR A 52 -4.86 -13.24 10.70
C THR A 52 -4.00 -12.52 11.75
N LEU A 53 -2.66 -12.58 11.63
CA LEU A 53 -1.75 -11.93 12.57
C LEU A 53 -1.42 -10.47 12.20
N CYS A 54 -1.59 -10.12 10.93
CA CYS A 54 -1.38 -8.78 10.41
C CYS A 54 -2.27 -8.60 9.18
N ALA A 55 -2.63 -7.36 8.84
CA ALA A 55 -3.48 -7.11 7.68
C ALA A 55 -2.72 -6.98 6.36
N GLY A 56 -1.42 -6.67 6.42
CA GLY A 56 -0.54 -6.53 5.27
C GLY A 56 0.83 -7.16 5.55
N VAL A 57 1.51 -7.58 4.48
CA VAL A 57 2.93 -7.93 4.50
C VAL A 57 3.57 -7.86 3.11
N CYS A 58 4.65 -7.09 2.93
CA CYS A 58 5.62 -7.25 1.83
C CYS A 58 6.72 -8.23 2.26
N LYS A 59 7.07 -9.12 1.33
CA LYS A 59 8.20 -10.03 1.44
C LYS A 59 9.12 -9.84 0.24
N PHE A 60 10.39 -9.61 0.50
CA PHE A 60 11.42 -9.62 -0.53
C PHE A 60 12.00 -11.02 -0.74
N HIS A 61 11.86 -11.54 -1.96
CA HIS A 61 12.38 -12.83 -2.39
C HIS A 61 13.80 -12.67 -2.94
N LYS A 62 14.80 -12.77 -2.06
CA LYS A 62 16.23 -12.59 -2.38
C LYS A 62 16.71 -13.33 -3.65
N PRO A 63 16.31 -14.60 -3.92
CA PRO A 63 16.84 -15.34 -5.07
C PRO A 63 16.43 -14.77 -6.43
N TYR A 64 15.28 -14.10 -6.49
CA TYR A 64 14.67 -13.63 -7.75
C TYR A 64 14.58 -12.11 -7.83
N GLY A 65 14.91 -11.39 -6.76
CA GLY A 65 14.82 -9.93 -6.70
C GLY A 65 13.38 -9.40 -6.76
N MET A 66 12.39 -10.21 -6.38
CA MET A 66 10.96 -9.87 -6.45
C MET A 66 10.42 -9.51 -5.05
N CYS A 67 9.51 -8.53 -4.90
CA CYS A 67 8.66 -8.41 -3.70
C CYS A 67 7.26 -8.97 -4.00
N SER A 68 6.62 -9.52 -2.97
CA SER A 68 5.19 -9.79 -2.97
C SER A 68 4.52 -9.10 -1.78
N ILE A 69 3.42 -8.40 -2.01
CA ILE A 69 2.50 -7.86 -1.01
C ILE A 69 1.34 -8.83 -0.86
N SER A 70 1.06 -9.25 0.38
CA SER A 70 -0.14 -10.02 0.74
C SER A 70 -1.02 -9.21 1.66
N LEU A 71 -2.32 -9.16 1.39
CA LEU A 71 -3.34 -8.49 2.21
C LEU A 71 -4.26 -9.52 2.86
N SER A 72 -4.64 -9.31 4.12
CA SER A 72 -5.50 -10.22 4.87
C SER A 72 -6.95 -10.01 4.46
N GLU A 73 -7.52 -10.99 3.76
CA GLU A 73 -8.97 -10.98 3.53
C GLU A 73 -9.73 -11.05 4.87
N PRO A 74 -9.39 -11.93 5.85
CA PRO A 74 -10.11 -11.99 7.13
C PRO A 74 -10.15 -10.67 7.92
N LEU A 75 -9.08 -9.87 7.88
CA LEU A 75 -8.97 -8.64 8.67
C LEU A 75 -9.47 -7.39 7.94
N LEU A 76 -9.48 -7.39 6.60
CA LEU A 76 -9.82 -6.19 5.80
C LEU A 76 -11.20 -6.27 5.14
N LYS A 77 -11.75 -7.45 4.90
CA LYS A 77 -13.00 -7.61 4.11
C LYS A 77 -14.22 -6.90 4.69
N PHE A 78 -14.26 -6.76 6.02
CA PHE A 78 -15.38 -6.11 6.72
C PHE A 78 -15.00 -4.75 7.31
N ARG A 79 -13.87 -4.20 6.89
CA ARG A 79 -13.40 -2.89 7.30
C ARG A 79 -13.81 -1.81 6.30
N PRO A 80 -13.84 -0.53 6.73
CA PRO A 80 -13.93 0.60 5.81
C PRO A 80 -12.85 0.53 4.71
N ARG A 81 -13.15 1.08 3.55
CA ARG A 81 -12.26 1.07 2.39
C ARG A 81 -10.90 1.73 2.69
N LYS A 82 -10.87 2.75 3.56
CA LYS A 82 -9.62 3.39 4.00
C LYS A 82 -8.64 2.42 4.64
N ASP A 83 -9.11 1.45 5.45
CA ASP A 83 -8.22 0.51 6.14
C ASP A 83 -7.45 -0.34 5.13
N LEU A 84 -8.13 -0.76 4.05
CA LEU A 84 -7.52 -1.45 2.92
C LEU A 84 -6.50 -0.56 2.20
N VAL A 85 -6.89 0.68 1.88
CA VAL A 85 -6.03 1.65 1.17
C VAL A 85 -4.77 1.97 1.96
N GLU A 86 -4.90 2.30 3.24
CA GLU A 86 -3.79 2.65 4.11
C GLU A 86 -2.87 1.46 4.35
N THR A 87 -3.42 0.26 4.53
CA THR A 87 -2.64 -0.99 4.64
C THR A 87 -1.88 -1.27 3.33
N LEU A 88 -2.54 -1.14 2.17
CA LEU A 88 -1.88 -1.37 0.89
C LEU A 88 -0.75 -0.35 0.66
N LEU A 89 -1.00 0.94 0.90
CA LEU A 89 0.02 1.97 0.74
C LEU A 89 1.21 1.76 1.71
N HIS A 90 0.95 1.34 2.95
CA HIS A 90 2.00 0.95 3.90
C HIS A 90 2.93 -0.13 3.30
N GLU A 91 2.35 -1.22 2.81
CA GLU A 91 3.14 -2.32 2.22
C GLU A 91 3.82 -1.91 0.89
N MET A 92 3.23 -1.00 0.12
CA MET A 92 3.85 -0.45 -1.09
C MET A 92 5.08 0.42 -0.78
N ILE A 93 5.09 1.15 0.34
CA ILE A 93 6.30 1.87 0.78
C ILE A 93 7.42 0.88 1.08
N HIS A 94 7.15 -0.20 1.81
CA HIS A 94 8.14 -1.27 2.04
C HIS A 94 8.66 -1.84 0.71
N ALA A 95 7.76 -2.20 -0.21
CA ALA A 95 8.13 -2.74 -1.51
C ALA A 95 9.02 -1.77 -2.31
N PHE A 96 8.70 -0.48 -2.31
CA PHE A 96 9.48 0.56 -2.98
C PHE A 96 10.89 0.67 -2.42
N LEU A 97 11.03 0.66 -1.09
CA LEU A 97 12.34 0.74 -0.43
C LEU A 97 13.19 -0.51 -0.69
N PHE A 98 12.57 -1.69 -0.68
CA PHE A 98 13.24 -2.96 -0.98
C PHE A 98 13.85 -2.96 -2.39
N ILE A 99 13.10 -2.46 -3.37
CA ILE A 99 13.49 -2.43 -4.78
C ILE A 99 14.53 -1.34 -5.04
N THR A 100 14.28 -0.11 -4.58
CA THR A 100 15.07 1.06 -4.99
C THR A 100 16.29 1.32 -4.13
N ARG A 101 16.25 0.97 -2.84
CA ARG A 101 17.31 1.31 -1.88
C ARG A 101 18.08 0.11 -1.36
N LYS A 102 17.68 -1.11 -1.73
CA LYS A 102 18.19 -2.36 -1.16
C LYS A 102 18.09 -2.37 0.37
N ASP A 103 17.15 -1.60 0.90
CA ASP A 103 16.78 -1.60 2.30
C ASP A 103 16.08 -2.93 2.53
N LYS A 104 16.76 -3.88 3.17
CA LYS A 104 16.27 -5.27 3.27
C LYS A 104 15.80 -5.59 4.68
N ASP A 105 15.84 -4.60 5.57
CA ASP A 105 15.23 -4.74 6.88
C ASP A 105 13.73 -4.50 6.74
N ARG A 106 12.95 -5.51 7.13
CA ARG A 106 11.51 -5.53 6.87
C ARG A 106 10.73 -4.66 7.85
N ASP A 107 11.28 -4.49 9.04
CA ASP A 107 10.61 -3.80 10.15
C ASP A 107 11.22 -2.43 10.46
N ASP A 108 12.18 -1.95 9.66
CA ASP A 108 12.70 -0.60 9.84
C ASP A 108 11.76 0.41 9.19
N HIS A 109 10.82 0.93 9.98
CA HIS A 109 10.10 2.16 9.65
C HIS A 109 11.01 3.39 9.83
N GLY A 110 12.23 3.32 9.29
CA GLY A 110 13.26 4.32 9.41
C GLY A 110 12.91 5.62 8.65
N PRO A 111 13.85 6.59 8.60
CA PRO A 111 13.60 7.92 8.03
C PRO A 111 13.05 7.92 6.61
N ASN A 112 13.42 6.92 5.79
CA ASN A 112 12.94 6.80 4.42
C ASN A 112 11.47 6.38 4.37
N PHE A 113 11.07 5.40 5.18
CA PHE A 113 9.67 4.98 5.30
C PHE A 113 8.82 6.16 5.76
N ILE A 114 9.23 6.80 6.87
CA ILE A 114 8.53 7.93 7.47
C ILE A 114 8.38 9.09 6.46
N SER A 115 9.42 9.37 5.67
CA SER A 115 9.37 10.40 4.63
C SER A 115 8.33 10.10 3.55
N HIS A 116 8.28 8.86 3.02
CA HIS A 116 7.27 8.47 2.04
C HIS A 116 5.86 8.44 2.63
N MET A 117 5.71 7.98 3.87
CA MET A 117 4.45 7.98 4.63
C MET A 117 3.90 9.40 4.74
N HIS A 118 4.68 10.37 5.24
CA HIS A 118 4.22 11.76 5.38
C HIS A 118 3.89 12.40 4.02
N ARG A 119 4.70 12.14 2.99
CA ARG A 119 4.44 12.64 1.64
C ARG A 119 3.10 12.12 1.11
N ILE A 120 2.83 10.82 1.21
CA ILE A 120 1.59 10.22 0.70
C ILE A 120 0.38 10.68 1.52
N ASN A 121 0.48 10.70 2.86
CA ASN A 121 -0.58 11.22 3.72
C ASN A 121 -0.97 12.66 3.33
N SER A 122 0.03 13.52 3.08
CA SER A 122 -0.19 14.92 2.70
C SER A 122 -0.82 15.06 1.30
N LEU A 123 -0.43 14.22 0.34
CA LEU A 123 -0.93 14.30 -1.04
C LEU A 123 -2.31 13.68 -1.22
N ALA A 124 -2.58 12.55 -0.55
CA ALA A 124 -3.78 11.76 -0.75
C ALA A 124 -4.86 12.00 0.32
N GLY A 125 -4.53 12.67 1.43
CA GLY A 125 -5.46 12.85 2.54
C GLY A 125 -5.76 11.55 3.30
N VAL A 126 -4.80 10.63 3.32
CA VAL A 126 -4.86 9.35 4.07
C VAL A 126 -4.05 9.44 5.37
N ASN A 127 -4.19 8.46 6.24
CA ASN A 127 -3.47 8.40 7.51
C ASN A 127 -2.67 7.10 7.66
N ILE A 128 -1.71 6.87 6.77
CA ILE A 128 -0.75 5.76 6.90
C ILE A 128 0.05 5.96 8.20
N THR A 129 0.15 4.91 9.00
CA THR A 129 0.89 4.89 10.27
C THR A 129 2.05 3.89 10.22
N VAL A 130 3.03 4.11 11.10
CA VAL A 130 4.16 3.18 11.33
C VAL A 130 3.69 1.87 11.94
N ILE A 131 2.80 1.95 12.92
CA ILE A 131 2.16 0.79 13.53
C ILE A 131 0.91 0.48 12.70
N PRO A 132 0.75 -0.73 12.13
CA PRO A 132 -0.48 -1.11 11.46
C PRO A 132 -1.67 -0.98 12.41
N MET A 133 -2.71 -0.25 12.00
CA MET A 133 -3.90 -0.04 12.83
C MET A 133 -4.82 -1.26 12.73
N PHE A 134 -4.63 -2.25 13.63
CA PHE A 134 -5.55 -3.36 13.86
C PHE A 134 -5.73 -3.63 15.34
#